data_AF-B0Y858-F1
#
_entry.id   AF-B0Y858-F1
#
_cell.length_a   1.000
_cell.length_b   1.000
_cell.length_c   1.000
_cell.angle_alpha   90.00
_cell.angle_beta   90.00
_cell.angle_gamma   90.00
#
_symmetry.space_group_name_H-M   'P 1'
#
loop_
_entity.id
_entity.type
_entity.pdbx_description
1 polymer ?
#
loop_
_entity_poly.entity_id
_entity_poly.type
_entity_poly.pdbx_seq_one_letter_code
_entity_poly.pdbx_strand_id
1 'polypeptide(L)'
;MMLLDLKQVAAVLLASASLAQAAVQGFDISHYQSNVNFAAAYNSGARFVMIKATESTTYTDPSFSSHYTGATNAGFIRGGYHFAIPNASSGAAQAKYFLAHGGGWSNDGITLPGMLDIEYNPYGATCYGLSASQMVSWISDFVNTYKSSTGRYPMIYTTADWWNTCTGNSKSFTDCPLVLARYSSSVGTIPGGWPYQSFWQNSDSYTYGGDSEIWNGSLDNLKKFAKG
;
A
#
# COMPACT_ATOMS: atom_id res chain seq x y z
N MET A 1 -31.24 -66.03 -14.18
CA MET A 1 -29.80 -66.27 -14.34
C MET A 1 -29.27 -65.19 -15.26
N MET A 2 -28.32 -64.38 -14.77
CA MET A 2 -27.55 -63.35 -15.50
C MET A 2 -28.35 -62.14 -16.04
N LEU A 3 -27.92 -60.89 -15.95
CA LEU A 3 -26.73 -60.23 -15.40
C LEU A 3 -27.06 -58.73 -15.31
N LEU A 4 -26.46 -58.03 -14.34
CA LEU A 4 -26.49 -56.57 -14.24
C LEU A 4 -25.93 -55.91 -15.50
N ASP A 5 -26.50 -54.78 -15.91
CA ASP A 5 -25.76 -53.76 -16.66
C ASP A 5 -25.77 -52.44 -15.89
N LEU A 6 -24.72 -52.29 -15.07
CA LEU A 6 -24.33 -51.06 -14.40
C LEU A 6 -23.28 -50.37 -15.29
N LYS A 7 -23.34 -49.03 -15.36
CA LYS A 7 -22.40 -48.04 -15.97
C LYS A 7 -22.98 -47.46 -17.27
N GLN A 8 -23.13 -46.15 -17.47
CA GLN A 8 -22.31 -45.03 -17.03
C GLN A 8 -23.15 -43.74 -17.11
N VAL A 9 -23.53 -43.15 -15.97
CA VAL A 9 -23.91 -41.73 -15.95
C VAL A 9 -22.63 -40.97 -15.64
N ALA A 10 -22.03 -40.38 -16.67
CA ALA A 10 -20.88 -39.50 -16.50
C ALA A 10 -21.36 -38.21 -15.80
N ALA A 11 -21.19 -38.15 -14.48
CA ALA A 11 -21.31 -36.91 -13.74
C ALA A 11 -20.11 -36.03 -14.10
N VAL A 12 -20.34 -34.98 -14.89
CA VAL A 12 -19.37 -33.91 -15.09
C VAL A 12 -19.35 -33.09 -13.80
N LEU A 13 -18.46 -33.46 -12.88
CA LEU A 13 -18.08 -32.60 -11.77
C LEU A 13 -17.28 -31.43 -12.35
N LEU A 14 -17.96 -30.30 -12.58
CA LEU A 14 -17.28 -29.01 -12.68
C LEU A 14 -16.67 -28.73 -11.31
N ALA A 15 -15.43 -29.15 -11.13
CA ALA A 15 -14.61 -28.63 -10.05
C ALA A 15 -14.40 -27.14 -10.34
N SER A 16 -15.18 -26.29 -9.69
CA SER A 16 -14.83 -24.89 -9.51
C SER A 16 -13.54 -24.90 -8.69
N ALA A 17 -12.39 -24.98 -9.35
CA ALA A 17 -11.15 -24.55 -8.74
C ALA A 17 -11.40 -23.10 -8.34
N SER A 18 -11.59 -22.85 -7.04
CA SER A 18 -11.37 -21.51 -6.53
C SER A 18 -9.96 -21.18 -6.97
N LEU A 19 -9.83 -20.21 -7.89
CA LEU A 19 -8.56 -19.54 -8.05
C LEU A 19 -8.31 -18.95 -6.67
N ALA A 20 -7.49 -19.62 -5.85
CA ALA A 20 -6.96 -19.00 -4.65
C ALA A 20 -6.44 -17.66 -5.12
N GLN A 21 -7.05 -16.57 -4.64
CA GLN A 21 -6.58 -15.23 -4.94
C GLN A 21 -5.11 -15.26 -4.56
N ALA A 22 -4.21 -15.19 -5.55
CA ALA A 22 -2.81 -15.14 -5.26
C ALA A 22 -2.63 -13.90 -4.40
N ALA A 23 -2.22 -14.09 -3.16
CA ALA A 23 -2.00 -13.05 -2.18
C ALA A 23 -0.52 -13.10 -1.85
N VAL A 24 0.14 -11.96 -1.92
CA VAL A 24 1.56 -11.86 -1.60
C VAL A 24 1.68 -11.10 -0.29
N GLN A 25 2.35 -11.69 0.69
CA GLN A 25 2.63 -11.03 1.95
C GLN A 25 3.71 -9.97 1.75
N GLY A 26 3.51 -8.84 2.40
CA GLY A 26 4.53 -7.84 2.69
C GLY A 26 4.25 -7.22 4.06
N PHE A 27 4.86 -6.07 4.30
CA PHE A 27 4.70 -5.35 5.54
C PHE A 27 5.14 -3.89 5.34
N ASP A 28 4.91 -3.04 6.32
CA ASP A 28 5.47 -1.70 6.34
C ASP A 28 6.04 -1.33 7.70
N ILE A 29 7.05 -0.45 7.68
CA ILE A 29 7.91 -0.15 8.84
C ILE A 29 8.34 1.32 8.86
N SER A 30 8.81 1.77 10.02
CA SER A 30 9.38 3.08 10.26
C SER A 30 10.51 2.99 11.29
N HIS A 31 11.03 4.12 11.78
CA HIS A 31 11.96 4.15 12.90
C HIS A 31 11.47 3.45 14.18
N TYR A 32 10.16 3.23 14.35
CA TYR A 32 9.63 2.47 15.49
C TYR A 32 10.16 1.02 15.53
N GLN A 33 10.54 0.46 14.38
CA GLN A 33 11.18 -0.84 14.29
C GLN A 33 12.71 -0.66 14.27
N SER A 34 13.32 -0.55 15.45
CA SER A 34 14.77 -0.29 15.58
C SER A 34 15.67 -1.34 14.94
N ASN A 35 15.19 -2.60 14.82
CA ASN A 35 15.87 -3.68 14.12
C ASN A 35 14.84 -4.53 13.38
N VAL A 36 15.08 -4.81 12.10
CA VAL A 36 14.22 -5.67 11.26
C VAL A 36 15.03 -6.82 10.71
N ASN A 37 14.59 -8.06 10.98
CA ASN A 37 15.23 -9.24 10.41
C ASN A 37 14.66 -9.55 9.02
N PHE A 38 15.11 -8.79 8.02
CA PHE A 38 14.65 -8.92 6.63
C PHE A 38 14.84 -10.33 6.08
N ALA A 39 15.97 -10.98 6.38
CA ALA A 39 16.24 -12.34 5.91
C ALA A 39 15.19 -13.34 6.44
N ALA A 40 14.85 -13.26 7.73
CA ALA A 40 13.80 -14.10 8.31
C ALA A 40 12.42 -13.80 7.69
N ALA A 41 12.06 -12.52 7.53
CA ALA A 41 10.79 -12.14 6.90
C ALA A 41 10.68 -12.68 5.46
N TYR A 42 11.77 -12.58 4.67
CA TYR A 42 11.80 -13.08 3.30
C TYR A 42 11.68 -14.60 3.24
N ASN A 43 12.41 -15.31 4.10
CA ASN A 43 12.37 -16.76 4.22
C ASN A 43 10.99 -17.26 4.65
N SER A 44 10.25 -16.47 5.42
CA SER A 44 8.87 -16.75 5.83
C SER A 44 7.81 -16.35 4.80
N GLY A 45 8.21 -15.85 3.63
CA GLY A 45 7.32 -15.65 2.49
C GLY A 45 6.98 -14.20 2.16
N ALA A 46 7.43 -13.21 2.94
CA ALA A 46 7.24 -11.81 2.59
C ALA A 46 8.03 -11.44 1.32
N ARG A 47 7.46 -10.61 0.46
CA ARG A 47 8.08 -10.22 -0.83
C ARG A 47 8.16 -8.73 -1.07
N PHE A 48 7.43 -7.93 -0.30
CA PHE A 48 7.57 -6.47 -0.36
C PHE A 48 7.60 -5.80 1.00
N VAL A 49 8.13 -4.56 1.03
CA VAL A 49 8.12 -3.70 2.21
C VAL A 49 7.98 -2.21 1.87
N MET A 50 7.12 -1.50 2.60
CA MET A 50 6.98 -0.04 2.54
C MET A 50 7.68 0.57 3.74
N ILE A 51 8.44 1.64 3.54
CA ILE A 51 9.36 2.15 4.57
C ILE A 51 9.11 3.64 4.72
N LYS A 52 8.82 4.10 5.94
CA LYS A 52 8.63 5.53 6.21
C LYS A 52 9.87 6.29 5.79
N ALA A 53 9.70 7.24 4.88
CA ALA A 53 10.78 8.10 4.41
C ALA A 53 10.70 9.47 5.05
N THR A 54 9.50 10.05 5.06
CA THR A 54 9.29 11.44 5.47
C THR A 54 7.95 11.65 6.14
N GLU A 55 7.85 12.74 6.90
CA GLU A 55 6.62 13.27 7.44
C GLU A 55 6.65 14.80 7.35
N SER A 56 5.57 15.38 6.80
CA SER A 56 5.55 16.82 6.50
C SER A 56 6.76 17.26 5.66
N THR A 57 7.21 18.50 5.82
CA THR A 57 8.42 19.06 5.17
C THR A 57 9.60 19.16 6.13
N THR A 58 9.48 18.57 7.32
CA THR A 58 10.39 18.82 8.45
C THR A 58 11.01 17.57 9.03
N TYR A 59 10.49 16.39 8.72
CA TYR A 59 10.97 15.14 9.29
C TYR A 59 11.34 14.14 8.20
N THR A 60 12.59 13.66 8.26
CA THR A 60 13.07 12.49 7.52
C THR A 60 13.24 11.36 8.53
N ASP A 61 12.71 10.18 8.23
CA ASP A 61 12.81 9.03 9.13
C ASP A 61 14.28 8.57 9.22
N PRO A 62 14.88 8.56 10.42
CA PRO A 62 16.31 8.26 10.59
C PRO A 62 16.66 6.81 10.24
N SER A 63 15.69 5.90 10.25
CA SER A 63 15.88 4.49 9.92
C SER A 63 15.62 4.19 8.44
N PHE A 64 15.10 5.14 7.66
CA PHE A 64 14.76 4.90 6.25
C PHE A 64 15.93 4.30 5.46
N SER A 65 17.12 4.92 5.54
CA SER A 65 18.27 4.50 4.74
C SER A 65 18.77 3.09 5.09
N SER A 66 18.82 2.75 6.38
CA SER A 66 19.25 1.43 6.83
C SER A 66 18.20 0.37 6.49
N HIS A 67 16.91 0.67 6.67
CA HIS A 67 15.82 -0.22 6.29
C HIS A 67 15.76 -0.46 4.79
N TYR A 68 15.87 0.58 3.97
CA TYR A 68 15.83 0.48 2.51
C TYR A 68 16.99 -0.37 1.97
N THR A 69 18.18 -0.19 2.55
CA THR A 69 19.36 -1.01 2.22
C THR A 69 19.18 -2.47 2.67
N GLY A 70 18.72 -2.70 3.90
CA GLY A 70 18.46 -4.04 4.42
C GLY A 70 17.44 -4.82 3.62
N ALA A 71 16.32 -4.18 3.26
CA ALA A 71 15.29 -4.73 2.39
C ALA A 71 15.84 -5.08 1.00
N THR A 72 16.62 -4.17 0.41
CA THR A 72 17.24 -4.39 -0.91
C THR A 72 18.18 -5.60 -0.88
N ASN A 73 19.06 -5.69 0.13
CA ASN A 73 20.01 -6.81 0.26
C ASN A 73 19.33 -8.16 0.50
N ALA A 74 18.16 -8.17 1.17
CA ALA A 74 17.36 -9.37 1.36
C ALA A 74 16.48 -9.74 0.15
N GLY A 75 16.47 -8.92 -0.92
CA GLY A 75 15.76 -9.21 -2.16
C GLY A 75 14.29 -8.78 -2.19
N PHE A 76 13.88 -7.86 -1.31
CA PHE A 76 12.52 -7.32 -1.30
C PHE A 76 12.25 -6.37 -2.47
N ILE A 77 11.01 -6.40 -2.94
CA ILE A 77 10.40 -5.28 -3.65
C ILE A 77 10.08 -4.20 -2.60
N ARG A 78 10.54 -2.96 -2.76
CA ARG A 78 10.49 -1.96 -1.70
C ARG A 78 10.12 -0.57 -2.19
N GLY A 79 9.49 0.23 -1.34
CA GLY A 79 9.12 1.61 -1.62
C GLY A 79 9.19 2.48 -0.37
N GLY A 80 9.28 3.79 -0.56
CA GLY A 80 9.13 4.77 0.52
C GLY A 80 7.67 5.14 0.74
N TYR A 81 7.32 5.59 1.95
CA TYR A 81 6.07 6.29 2.19
C TYR A 81 6.26 7.64 2.89
N HIS A 82 5.27 8.51 2.71
CA HIS A 82 5.22 9.85 3.25
C HIS A 82 3.98 10.02 4.13
N PHE A 83 4.19 10.32 5.41
CA PHE A 83 3.09 10.67 6.32
C PHE A 83 2.68 12.12 6.13
N ALA A 84 1.47 12.32 5.63
CA ALA A 84 0.96 13.63 5.24
C ALA A 84 0.57 14.48 6.44
N ILE A 85 0.95 15.76 6.43
CA ILE A 85 0.44 16.78 7.34
C ILE A 85 -0.19 17.93 6.53
N PRO A 86 -1.42 17.76 6.00
CA PRO A 86 -2.03 18.71 5.07
C PRO A 86 -2.17 20.15 5.54
N ASN A 87 -2.26 20.38 6.86
CA ASN A 87 -2.35 21.72 7.44
C ASN A 87 -1.01 22.43 7.62
N ALA A 88 0.12 21.75 7.39
CA ALA A 88 1.46 22.35 7.56
C ALA A 88 2.01 23.00 6.27
N SER A 89 1.68 22.47 5.10
CA SER A 89 2.19 22.94 3.80
C SER A 89 1.36 22.39 2.64
N SER A 90 1.59 22.83 1.40
CA SER A 90 0.85 22.31 0.24
C SER A 90 1.23 20.86 -0.11
N GLY A 91 0.36 20.18 -0.86
CA GLY A 91 0.61 18.82 -1.34
C GLY A 91 1.86 18.74 -2.21
N ALA A 92 2.09 19.74 -3.08
CA ALA A 92 3.30 19.81 -3.88
C ALA A 92 4.58 19.97 -3.04
N ALA A 93 4.53 20.74 -1.95
CA ALA A 93 5.68 20.93 -1.07
C ALA A 93 6.08 19.61 -0.40
N GLN A 94 5.09 18.88 0.13
CA GLN A 94 5.29 17.58 0.74
C GLN A 94 5.71 16.50 -0.26
N ALA A 95 5.14 16.48 -1.47
CA ALA A 95 5.57 15.57 -2.53
C ALA A 95 7.03 15.81 -2.93
N LYS A 96 7.45 17.08 -3.09
CA LYS A 96 8.85 17.41 -3.40
C LYS A 96 9.80 16.99 -2.29
N TYR A 97 9.42 17.22 -1.04
CA TYR A 97 10.20 16.79 0.11
C TYR A 97 10.34 15.26 0.13
N PHE A 98 9.22 14.54 0.00
CA PHE A 98 9.24 13.09 -0.08
C PHE A 98 10.15 12.57 -1.20
N LEU A 99 10.02 13.10 -2.42
CA LEU A 99 10.84 12.72 -3.58
C LEU A 99 12.34 12.92 -3.33
N ALA A 100 12.71 14.01 -2.66
CA ALA A 100 14.11 14.32 -2.33
C ALA A 100 14.69 13.41 -1.23
N HIS A 101 13.85 12.75 -0.44
CA HIS A 101 14.24 12.07 0.80
C HIS A 101 13.80 10.60 0.88
N GLY A 102 13.61 9.94 -0.27
CA GLY A 102 13.36 8.49 -0.31
C GLY A 102 12.09 8.05 -1.05
N GLY A 103 11.30 9.00 -1.55
CA GLY A 103 10.09 8.74 -2.32
C GLY A 103 10.28 8.55 -3.81
N GLY A 104 11.53 8.64 -4.30
CA GLY A 104 11.84 8.44 -5.72
C GLY A 104 11.43 7.04 -6.22
N TRP A 105 11.19 6.95 -7.52
CA TRP A 105 10.89 5.70 -8.20
C TRP A 105 11.75 5.56 -9.46
N SER A 106 12.17 4.33 -9.77
CA SER A 106 12.82 3.99 -11.03
C SER A 106 12.37 2.61 -11.51
N ASN A 107 12.42 2.37 -12.82
CA ASN A 107 12.08 1.07 -13.41
C ASN A 107 13.23 0.05 -13.27
N ASP A 108 13.63 -0.24 -12.02
CA ASP A 108 14.64 -1.24 -11.68
C ASP A 108 14.03 -2.63 -11.40
N GLY A 109 12.70 -2.74 -11.43
CA GLY A 109 11.95 -3.97 -11.18
C GLY A 109 11.84 -4.38 -9.72
N ILE A 110 12.36 -3.57 -8.80
CA ILE A 110 12.29 -3.80 -7.35
C ILE A 110 11.78 -2.57 -6.58
N THR A 111 11.55 -1.43 -7.24
CA THR A 111 11.01 -0.20 -6.62
C THR A 111 9.50 -0.09 -6.80
N LEU A 112 8.76 -0.06 -5.69
CA LEU A 112 7.33 0.30 -5.71
C LEU A 112 7.17 1.82 -5.88
N PRO A 113 6.11 2.28 -6.55
CA PRO A 113 5.77 3.71 -6.51
C PRO A 113 5.60 4.14 -5.06
N GLY A 114 5.99 5.38 -4.74
CA GLY A 114 5.89 5.92 -3.40
C GLY A 114 4.45 5.96 -2.90
N MET A 115 4.28 5.84 -1.59
CA MET A 115 2.98 5.83 -0.93
C MET A 115 2.72 7.15 -0.20
N LEU A 116 1.59 7.77 -0.47
CA LEU A 116 1.03 8.85 0.35
C LEU A 116 0.22 8.21 1.48
N ASP A 117 0.73 8.29 2.69
CA ASP A 117 0.00 7.96 3.91
C ASP A 117 -0.79 9.20 4.34
N ILE A 118 -2.12 9.14 4.15
CA ILE A 118 -3.03 10.25 4.41
C ILE A 118 -4.21 9.76 5.25
N GLU A 119 -4.07 9.94 6.56
CA GLU A 119 -4.96 9.36 7.56
C GLU A 119 -5.20 10.31 8.74
N TYR A 120 -5.70 9.79 9.88
CA TYR A 120 -6.08 10.60 11.03
C TYR A 120 -4.90 11.44 11.51
N ASN A 121 -5.20 12.70 11.87
CA ASN A 121 -4.19 13.62 12.34
C ASN A 121 -3.80 13.27 13.80
N PRO A 122 -2.55 12.87 14.08
CA PRO A 122 -2.13 12.55 15.43
C PRO A 122 -1.84 13.81 16.28
N TYR A 123 -1.87 15.01 15.67
CA TYR A 123 -1.46 16.27 16.30
C TYR A 123 -2.61 17.25 16.56
N GLY A 124 -3.87 16.88 16.31
CA GLY A 124 -4.98 17.76 16.60
C GLY A 124 -6.26 17.42 15.87
N ALA A 125 -6.85 18.42 15.21
CA ALA A 125 -8.17 18.30 14.61
C ALA A 125 -8.23 17.17 13.58
N THR A 126 -9.32 16.39 13.63
CA THR A 126 -9.72 15.46 12.58
C THR A 126 -9.67 16.17 11.22
N CYS A 127 -9.25 15.45 10.18
CA CYS A 127 -9.07 16.00 8.83
C CYS A 127 -8.11 17.20 8.77
N TYR A 128 -7.23 17.35 9.76
CA TYR A 128 -6.25 18.45 9.84
C TYR A 128 -6.89 19.85 9.90
N GLY A 129 -8.17 19.93 10.28
CA GLY A 129 -8.93 21.19 10.26
C GLY A 129 -9.30 21.70 8.87
N LEU A 130 -9.14 20.88 7.83
CA LEU A 130 -9.51 21.21 6.45
C LEU A 130 -10.94 20.75 6.14
N SER A 131 -11.61 21.49 5.27
CA SER A 131 -12.83 21.00 4.62
C SER A 131 -12.52 19.89 3.61
N ALA A 132 -13.53 19.09 3.24
CA ALA A 132 -13.37 18.01 2.27
C ALA A 132 -12.82 18.50 0.91
N SER A 133 -13.27 19.65 0.41
CA SER A 133 -12.78 20.20 -0.86
C SER A 133 -11.33 20.67 -0.79
N GLN A 134 -10.90 21.24 0.35
CA GLN A 134 -9.51 21.60 0.59
C GLN A 134 -8.63 20.35 0.67
N MET A 135 -9.09 19.30 1.36
CA MET A 135 -8.38 18.02 1.44
C MET A 135 -8.21 17.38 0.06
N VAL A 136 -9.27 17.31 -0.74
CA VAL A 136 -9.21 16.80 -2.12
C VAL A 136 -8.26 17.62 -2.99
N SER A 137 -8.26 18.95 -2.84
CA SER A 137 -7.32 19.81 -3.57
C SER A 137 -5.87 19.53 -3.16
N TRP A 138 -5.62 19.35 -1.87
CA TRP A 138 -4.30 19.04 -1.32
C TRP A 138 -3.77 17.69 -1.83
N ILE A 139 -4.60 16.64 -1.79
CA ILE A 139 -4.24 15.30 -2.28
C ILE A 139 -3.94 15.36 -3.79
N SER A 140 -4.76 16.10 -4.56
CA SER A 140 -4.54 16.29 -6.00
C SER A 140 -3.19 16.95 -6.29
N ASP A 141 -2.82 17.98 -5.52
CA ASP A 141 -1.55 18.68 -5.66
C ASP A 141 -0.35 17.76 -5.38
N PHE A 142 -0.43 16.93 -4.34
CA PHE A 142 0.59 15.91 -4.03
C PHE A 142 0.70 14.89 -5.17
N VAL A 143 -0.43 14.28 -5.56
CA VAL A 143 -0.49 13.23 -6.59
C VAL A 143 0.06 13.72 -7.92
N ASN A 144 -0.34 14.91 -8.38
CA ASN A 144 0.12 15.48 -9.64
C ASN A 144 1.61 15.83 -9.61
N THR A 145 2.10 16.34 -8.48
CA THR A 145 3.53 16.63 -8.30
C THR A 145 4.37 15.35 -8.31
N TYR A 146 3.90 14.29 -7.63
CA TYR A 146 4.57 13.00 -7.63
C TYR A 146 4.56 12.36 -9.03
N LYS A 147 3.40 12.35 -9.70
CA LYS A 147 3.22 11.80 -11.05
C LYS A 147 4.06 12.50 -12.09
N SER A 148 4.11 13.84 -12.06
CA SER A 148 4.95 14.61 -13.00
C SER A 148 6.44 14.35 -12.81
N SER A 149 6.88 14.06 -11.58
CA SER A 149 8.30 13.81 -11.27
C SER A 149 8.74 12.38 -11.57
N THR A 150 7.87 11.39 -11.40
CA THR A 150 8.24 9.96 -11.47
C THR A 150 7.63 9.23 -12.66
N GLY A 151 6.63 9.81 -13.32
CA GLY A 151 5.82 9.10 -14.31
C GLY A 151 4.85 8.07 -13.70
N ARG A 152 4.79 7.91 -12.37
CA ARG A 152 3.92 6.96 -11.66
C ARG A 152 2.90 7.67 -10.79
N TYR A 153 1.67 7.16 -10.72
CA TYR A 153 0.77 7.61 -9.66
C TYR A 153 1.31 7.08 -8.32
N PRO A 154 1.36 7.90 -7.26
CA PRO A 154 1.67 7.36 -5.95
C PRO A 154 0.54 6.42 -5.50
N MET A 155 0.86 5.51 -4.60
CA MET A 155 -0.15 4.75 -3.87
C MET A 155 -0.80 5.67 -2.82
N ILE A 156 -2.05 5.43 -2.45
CA ILE A 156 -2.73 6.16 -1.38
C ILE A 156 -3.05 5.17 -0.27
N TYR A 157 -2.45 5.36 0.89
CA TYR A 157 -2.79 4.69 2.13
C TYR A 157 -3.82 5.51 2.92
N THR A 158 -4.89 4.85 3.36
CA THR A 158 -5.96 5.44 4.17
C THR A 158 -6.82 4.35 4.82
N THR A 159 -7.70 4.75 5.74
CA THR A 159 -8.88 3.95 6.12
C THR A 159 -10.11 4.36 5.29
N ALA A 160 -11.11 3.48 5.18
CA ALA A 160 -12.37 3.80 4.53
C ALA A 160 -13.13 4.91 5.26
N ASP A 161 -13.09 4.92 6.60
CA ASP A 161 -13.73 5.96 7.41
C ASP A 161 -13.07 7.32 7.19
N TRP A 162 -11.75 7.41 7.33
CA TRP A 162 -11.04 8.67 7.14
C TRP A 162 -11.28 9.24 5.75
N TRP A 163 -11.25 8.39 4.72
CA TRP A 163 -11.51 8.84 3.35
C TRP A 163 -12.93 9.39 3.19
N ASN A 164 -13.95 8.69 3.71
CA ASN A 164 -15.33 9.14 3.66
C ASN A 164 -15.49 10.49 4.39
N THR A 165 -14.97 10.56 5.62
CA THR A 165 -15.11 11.71 6.52
C THR A 165 -14.35 12.94 6.01
N CYS A 166 -13.10 12.78 5.61
CA CYS A 166 -12.19 13.88 5.32
C CYS A 166 -12.13 14.29 3.85
N THR A 167 -12.66 13.49 2.93
CA THR A 167 -12.71 13.82 1.50
C THR A 167 -14.12 13.92 0.94
N GLY A 168 -15.15 13.67 1.76
CA GLY A 168 -16.53 13.52 1.27
C GLY A 168 -16.68 12.31 0.36
N ASN A 169 -15.91 11.25 0.62
CA ASN A 169 -15.83 10.04 -0.20
C ASN A 169 -15.50 10.33 -1.68
N SER A 170 -14.52 11.21 -1.92
CA SER A 170 -14.15 11.66 -3.27
C SER A 170 -13.79 10.50 -4.18
N LYS A 171 -14.28 10.55 -5.42
CA LYS A 171 -14.05 9.55 -6.47
C LYS A 171 -12.91 9.89 -7.44
N SER A 172 -12.15 10.94 -7.13
CA SER A 172 -11.24 11.57 -8.09
C SER A 172 -9.88 10.88 -8.24
N PHE A 173 -9.61 9.83 -7.45
CA PHE A 173 -8.27 9.28 -7.27
C PHE A 173 -8.15 7.80 -7.65
N THR A 174 -9.09 7.28 -8.44
CA THR A 174 -9.12 5.86 -8.84
C THR A 174 -7.91 5.39 -9.65
N ASP A 175 -7.15 6.31 -10.24
CA ASP A 175 -5.87 6.03 -10.93
C ASP A 175 -4.71 5.76 -9.96
N CYS A 176 -4.84 6.20 -8.70
CA CYS A 176 -3.87 5.92 -7.64
C CYS A 176 -4.17 4.53 -7.04
N PRO A 177 -3.17 3.62 -6.93
CA PRO A 177 -3.37 2.35 -6.26
C PRO A 177 -3.75 2.55 -4.79
N LEU A 178 -4.85 1.94 -4.35
CA LEU A 178 -5.32 2.03 -2.96
C LEU A 178 -4.58 1.02 -2.07
N VAL A 179 -4.00 1.50 -0.97
CA VAL A 179 -3.58 0.71 0.19
C VAL A 179 -4.62 0.95 1.29
N LEU A 180 -5.44 -0.06 1.58
CA LEU A 180 -6.54 0.10 2.52
C LEU A 180 -6.17 -0.48 3.88
N ALA A 181 -6.14 0.35 4.91
CA ALA A 181 -5.99 -0.11 6.29
C ALA A 181 -7.32 -0.60 6.85
N ARG A 182 -7.34 -1.88 7.25
CA ARG A 182 -8.45 -2.50 7.97
C ARG A 182 -7.98 -3.76 8.68
N TYR A 183 -7.82 -3.69 10.00
CA TYR A 183 -7.35 -4.82 10.80
C TYR A 183 -8.50 -5.81 11.04
N SER A 184 -8.61 -6.80 10.16
CA SER A 184 -9.73 -7.74 10.13
C SER A 184 -9.38 -8.98 9.32
N SER A 185 -10.28 -9.96 9.26
CA SER A 185 -10.17 -11.12 8.38
C SER A 185 -10.69 -10.86 6.96
N SER A 186 -11.23 -9.66 6.69
CA SER A 186 -11.68 -9.25 5.37
C SER A 186 -11.45 -7.75 5.12
N VAL A 187 -11.26 -7.41 3.85
CA VAL A 187 -11.00 -6.03 3.37
C VAL A 187 -12.13 -5.05 3.65
N GLY A 188 -13.38 -5.50 3.74
CA GLY A 188 -14.54 -4.64 3.99
C GLY A 188 -14.84 -3.68 2.83
N THR A 189 -15.43 -2.52 3.17
CA THR A 189 -15.88 -1.53 2.19
C THR A 189 -14.71 -0.78 1.56
N ILE A 190 -14.70 -0.71 0.22
CA ILE A 190 -13.75 0.10 -0.55
C ILE A 190 -14.27 1.55 -0.65
N PRO A 191 -13.50 2.57 -0.24
CA PRO A 191 -13.91 3.97 -0.32
C PRO A 191 -13.73 4.54 -1.75
N GLY A 192 -14.09 5.81 -1.96
CA GLY A 192 -13.57 6.66 -3.04
C GLY A 192 -13.78 6.18 -4.48
N GLY A 193 -14.75 5.30 -4.72
CA GLY A 193 -15.03 4.76 -6.05
C GLY A 193 -13.94 3.83 -6.61
N TRP A 194 -12.92 3.48 -5.83
CA TRP A 194 -11.98 2.45 -6.24
C TRP A 194 -12.72 1.12 -6.45
N PRO A 195 -12.41 0.37 -7.53
CA PRO A 195 -13.03 -0.92 -7.76
C PRO A 195 -12.53 -1.98 -6.76
N TYR A 196 -11.29 -1.81 -6.28
CA TYR A 196 -10.61 -2.69 -5.34
C TYR A 196 -9.41 -1.96 -4.72
N GLN A 197 -8.95 -2.47 -3.58
CA GLN A 197 -7.66 -2.20 -2.98
C GLN A 197 -6.54 -2.97 -3.71
N SER A 198 -5.41 -2.30 -3.94
CA SER A 198 -4.19 -2.93 -4.46
C SER A 198 -3.41 -3.61 -3.34
N PHE A 199 -3.33 -2.96 -2.18
CA PHE A 199 -2.74 -3.49 -0.96
C PHE A 199 -3.74 -3.39 0.20
N TRP A 200 -3.63 -4.31 1.16
CA TRP A 200 -4.47 -4.36 2.34
C TRP A 200 -3.61 -4.50 3.59
N GLN A 201 -3.60 -3.45 4.41
CA GLN A 201 -3.00 -3.51 5.74
C GLN A 201 -3.98 -4.23 6.67
N ASN A 202 -3.70 -5.50 6.94
CA ASN A 202 -4.63 -6.41 7.60
C ASN A 202 -4.39 -6.56 9.10
N SER A 203 -3.29 -6.04 9.62
CA SER A 203 -2.95 -6.02 11.05
C SER A 203 -1.86 -4.99 11.31
N ASP A 204 -1.88 -4.36 12.49
CA ASP A 204 -0.83 -3.48 13.03
C ASP A 204 0.28 -4.24 13.77
N SER A 205 0.39 -5.55 13.53
CA SER A 205 1.30 -6.41 14.26
C SER A 205 1.82 -7.54 13.38
N TYR A 206 2.81 -7.21 12.55
CA TYR A 206 3.54 -8.21 11.79
C TYR A 206 4.66 -8.83 12.60
N THR A 207 4.82 -10.15 12.51
CA THR A 207 5.78 -10.92 13.33
C THR A 207 7.24 -10.46 13.17
N TYR A 208 7.59 -9.84 12.04
CA TYR A 208 8.93 -9.32 11.77
C TYR A 208 9.07 -7.80 11.97
N GLY A 209 8.08 -7.18 12.59
CA GLY A 209 8.02 -5.74 12.90
C GLY A 209 7.07 -4.98 11.97
N GLY A 210 6.48 -3.92 12.53
CA GLY A 210 5.56 -3.04 11.82
C GLY A 210 4.23 -3.71 11.51
N ASP A 211 3.64 -3.32 10.40
CA ASP A 211 2.25 -3.65 10.06
C ASP A 211 2.19 -4.66 8.91
N SER A 212 1.23 -5.57 8.97
CA SER A 212 1.07 -6.65 7.98
C SER A 212 0.32 -6.14 6.76
N GLU A 213 0.87 -6.41 5.57
CA GLU A 213 0.31 -5.99 4.29
C GLU A 213 0.11 -7.16 3.34
N ILE A 214 -0.98 -7.12 2.57
CA ILE A 214 -1.29 -8.12 1.55
C ILE A 214 -1.46 -7.44 0.19
N TRP A 215 -0.65 -7.83 -0.78
CA TRP A 215 -0.85 -7.46 -2.18
C TRP A 215 -1.97 -8.29 -2.80
N ASN A 216 -2.89 -7.60 -3.49
CA ASN A 216 -4.01 -8.19 -4.20
C ASN A 216 -3.59 -8.70 -5.59
N GLY A 217 -2.87 -9.82 -5.62
CA GLY A 217 -2.47 -10.48 -6.87
C GLY A 217 -1.25 -11.39 -6.73
N SER A 218 -0.82 -11.96 -7.85
CA SER A 218 0.37 -12.82 -7.88
C SER A 218 1.66 -12.02 -7.70
N LEU A 219 2.74 -12.72 -7.33
CA LEU A 219 4.09 -12.14 -7.27
C LEU A 219 4.55 -11.60 -8.63
N ASP A 220 4.17 -12.24 -9.73
CA ASP A 220 4.49 -11.75 -11.07
C ASP A 220 3.78 -10.43 -11.37
N ASN A 221 2.53 -10.28 -10.94
CA ASN A 221 1.79 -9.03 -11.09
C ASN A 221 2.35 -7.94 -10.16
N LEU A 222 2.81 -8.29 -8.96
CA LEU A 222 3.53 -7.34 -8.08
C LEU A 222 4.83 -6.84 -8.72
N LYS A 223 5.62 -7.73 -9.33
CA LYS A 223 6.83 -7.36 -10.07
C LYS A 223 6.53 -6.46 -11.26
N LYS A 224 5.46 -6.74 -12.02
CA LYS A 224 5.00 -5.87 -13.11
C LYS A 224 4.56 -4.51 -12.56
N PHE A 225 3.82 -4.49 -11.46
CA PHE A 225 3.40 -3.26 -10.80
C PHE A 225 4.59 -2.40 -10.36
N ALA A 226 5.66 -3.00 -9.81
CA ALA A 226 6.89 -2.29 -9.48
C ALA A 226 7.54 -1.63 -10.72
N LYS A 227 7.59 -2.34 -11.86
CA LYS A 227 8.16 -1.84 -13.13
C LYS A 227 7.37 -0.70 -13.80
N GLY A 228 6.08 -0.60 -13.49
CA GLY A 228 5.18 0.39 -14.10
C GLY A 228 4.65 -0.02 -15.46
#